data_AF-A0A9D7EKE4-F1
#
_entry.id   AF-A0A9D7EKE4-F1
#
_cell.length_a   1.000
_cell.length_b   1.000
_cell.length_c   1.000
_cell.angle_alpha   90.00
_cell.angle_beta   90.00
_cell.angle_gamma   90.00
#
_symmetry.space_group_name_H-M   'P 1'
#
loop_
_entity.id
_entity.type
_entity.pdbx_description
1 polymer ?
#
loop_
_entity_poly.entity_id
_entity_poly.type
_entity_poly.pdbx_seq_one_letter_code
_entity_poly.pdbx_strand_id
1 'polypeptide(L)'
;MRPIPLLLCFALAVLVNGQNAESPYLDSLWKVYRAAAHNDPDRLLTLHAIVNETQYDDPDSAHVLADELMRQASAQQDTIAMALAHRDYGTIANTRRDNHAAIEHYRRAIALYATSVGHRSDARHGGHHAQHGRHPHAPGPGWTLRCHCIGGPWRWTNVSATTMD
;
A
#
# COMPACT_ATOMS: atom_id res chain seq x y z
N MET A 1 -54.77 26.01 23.91
CA MET A 1 -54.31 25.35 22.66
C MET A 1 -52.85 25.73 22.45
N ARG A 2 -51.91 24.78 22.50
CA ARG A 2 -50.46 25.02 22.35
C ARG A 2 -49.94 24.22 21.14
N PRO A 3 -49.33 24.86 20.12
CA PRO A 3 -48.80 24.16 18.95
C PRO A 3 -47.35 23.70 19.20
N ILE A 4 -47.16 22.41 19.50
CA ILE A 4 -45.83 21.78 19.70
C ILE A 4 -45.44 20.70 18.63
N PRO A 5 -46.23 20.32 17.60
CA PRO A 5 -45.85 19.15 16.79
C PRO A 5 -44.83 19.38 15.67
N LEU A 6 -44.45 20.63 15.32
CA LEU A 6 -43.64 20.88 14.12
C LEU A 6 -42.11 20.80 14.32
N LEU A 7 -41.61 21.00 15.54
CA LEU A 7 -40.17 20.93 15.81
C LEU A 7 -39.64 19.49 15.92
N LEU A 8 -40.49 18.52 16.29
CA LEU A 8 -40.08 17.12 16.44
C LEU A 8 -39.79 16.45 15.08
N CYS A 9 -40.50 16.85 14.01
CA CYS A 9 -40.33 16.25 12.68
C CYS A 9 -39.02 16.65 12.00
N PHE A 10 -38.50 17.85 12.25
CA PHE A 10 -37.23 18.29 11.65
C PHE A 10 -36.00 17.59 12.25
N ALA A 11 -36.04 17.22 13.53
CA ALA A 11 -34.95 16.50 14.18
C ALA A 11 -34.77 15.06 13.64
N LEU A 12 -35.87 14.42 13.21
CA LEU A 12 -35.80 13.06 12.66
C LEU A 12 -35.22 13.02 11.24
N ALA A 13 -35.46 14.05 10.42
CA ALA A 13 -34.98 14.10 9.03
C ALA A 13 -33.45 14.25 8.93
N VAL A 14 -32.81 14.89 9.92
CA VAL A 14 -31.35 15.02 9.98
C VAL A 14 -30.66 13.70 10.37
N LEU A 15 -31.32 12.85 11.17
CA LEU A 15 -30.81 11.54 11.57
C LEU A 15 -30.88 10.48 10.47
N VAL A 16 -31.82 10.58 9.53
CA VAL A 16 -31.98 9.60 8.43
C VAL A 16 -31.13 9.94 7.21
N ASN A 17 -30.77 11.21 6.99
CA ASN A 17 -29.95 11.62 5.84
C ASN A 17 -28.43 11.46 6.06
N GLY A 18 -28.00 11.00 7.23
CA GLY A 18 -26.61 10.62 7.50
C GLY A 18 -26.25 9.19 7.05
N GLN A 19 -27.02 8.60 6.12
CA GLN A 19 -26.59 7.37 5.45
C GLN A 19 -25.41 7.73 4.55
N ASN A 20 -24.21 7.56 5.11
CA ASN A 20 -22.94 7.55 4.39
C ASN A 20 -23.16 6.76 3.09
N ALA A 21 -23.18 7.46 1.96
CA ALA A 21 -23.22 6.79 0.67
C ALA A 21 -21.91 6.02 0.55
N GLU A 22 -21.94 4.73 0.88
CA GLU A 22 -20.81 3.83 0.66
C GLU A 22 -20.39 4.00 -0.80
N SER A 23 -19.09 4.24 -1.00
CA SER A 23 -18.55 4.49 -2.34
C SER A 23 -18.83 3.28 -3.24
N PRO A 24 -19.47 3.45 -4.41
CA PRO A 24 -19.67 2.34 -5.36
C PRO A 24 -18.36 1.62 -5.76
N TYR A 25 -17.23 2.30 -5.57
CA TYR A 25 -15.91 1.73 -5.71
C TYR A 25 -15.59 0.68 -4.64
N LEU A 26 -15.91 0.95 -3.38
CA LEU A 26 -15.70 0.04 -2.25
C LEU A 26 -16.51 -1.25 -2.41
N ASP A 27 -17.76 -1.14 -2.87
CA ASP A 27 -18.61 -2.29 -3.21
C ASP A 27 -17.96 -3.19 -4.27
N SER A 28 -17.38 -2.56 -5.29
CA SER A 28 -16.69 -3.25 -6.37
C SER A 28 -15.46 -4.01 -5.86
N LEU A 29 -14.68 -3.39 -4.96
CA LEU A 29 -13.53 -4.04 -4.33
C LEU A 29 -13.96 -5.25 -3.48
N TRP A 30 -15.01 -5.11 -2.67
CA TRP A 30 -15.54 -6.22 -1.88
C TRP A 30 -16.03 -7.39 -2.72
N LYS A 31 -16.61 -7.11 -3.89
CA LYS A 31 -17.02 -8.15 -4.84
C LYS A 31 -15.81 -8.92 -5.38
N VAL A 32 -14.76 -8.22 -5.80
CA VAL A 32 -13.52 -8.83 -6.29
C VAL A 32 -12.86 -9.66 -5.19
N TYR A 33 -12.71 -9.09 -3.99
CA TYR A 33 -12.11 -9.79 -2.84
C TYR A 33 -12.86 -11.08 -2.49
N ARG A 34 -14.21 -11.06 -2.48
CA ARG A 34 -15.00 -12.26 -2.17
C ARG A 34 -14.93 -13.33 -3.26
N ALA A 35 -14.74 -12.94 -4.52
CA ALA A 35 -14.64 -13.87 -5.64
C ALA A 35 -13.25 -14.52 -5.77
N ALA A 36 -12.18 -13.84 -5.32
CA ALA A 36 -10.81 -14.32 -5.44
C ALA A 36 -10.52 -15.55 -4.55
N ALA A 37 -9.70 -16.49 -5.03
CA ALA A 37 -9.26 -17.64 -4.24
C ALA A 37 -8.37 -17.21 -3.06
N HIS A 38 -8.31 -18.01 -1.99
CA HIS A 38 -7.55 -17.64 -0.79
C HIS A 38 -6.03 -17.52 -1.02
N ASN A 39 -5.49 -18.24 -2.00
CA ASN A 39 -4.09 -18.22 -2.39
C ASN A 39 -3.83 -17.32 -3.62
N ASP A 40 -4.81 -16.54 -4.05
CA ASP A 40 -4.66 -15.60 -5.14
C ASP A 40 -3.87 -14.37 -4.65
N PRO A 41 -2.71 -14.05 -5.24
CA PRO A 41 -1.93 -12.87 -4.85
C PRO A 41 -2.73 -11.55 -5.02
N ASP A 42 -3.65 -11.49 -5.98
CA ASP A 42 -4.46 -10.29 -6.23
C ASP A 42 -5.51 -10.08 -5.13
N ARG A 43 -5.85 -11.13 -4.37
CA ARG A 43 -6.75 -11.04 -3.21
C ARG A 43 -6.16 -10.14 -2.12
N LEU A 44 -4.86 -10.26 -1.84
CA LEU A 44 -4.19 -9.45 -0.82
C LEU A 44 -4.06 -7.99 -1.25
N LEU A 45 -3.78 -7.75 -2.54
CA LEU A 45 -3.78 -6.40 -3.10
C LEU A 45 -5.16 -5.76 -3.05
N THR A 46 -6.22 -6.52 -3.34
CA THR A 46 -7.60 -6.04 -3.23
C THR A 46 -7.95 -5.72 -1.77
N LEU A 47 -7.53 -6.55 -0.81
CA LEU A 47 -7.74 -6.28 0.61
C LEU A 47 -7.02 -5.00 1.07
N HIS A 48 -5.76 -4.80 0.65
CA HIS A 48 -5.05 -3.54 0.87
C HIS A 48 -5.79 -2.33 0.29
N ALA A 49 -6.38 -2.45 -0.90
CA ALA A 49 -7.18 -1.38 -1.48
C ALA A 49 -8.41 -1.05 -0.63
N ILE A 50 -9.13 -2.07 -0.13
CA ILE A 50 -10.27 -1.87 0.78
C ILE A 50 -9.84 -1.13 2.06
N VAL A 51 -8.69 -1.50 2.64
CA VAL A 51 -8.12 -0.79 3.80
C VAL A 51 -7.88 0.69 3.47
N ASN A 52 -7.28 0.99 2.32
CA ASN A 52 -6.98 2.37 1.92
C ASN A 52 -8.24 3.24 1.79
N GLU A 53 -9.33 2.67 1.29
CA GLU A 53 -10.62 3.37 1.18
C GLU A 53 -11.27 3.56 2.56
N THR A 54 -11.07 2.63 3.48
CA THR A 54 -11.76 2.63 4.79
C THR A 54 -11.04 3.47 5.85
N GLN A 55 -9.71 3.62 5.77
CA GLN A 55 -8.86 4.14 6.86
C GLN A 55 -9.10 5.59 7.29
N TYR A 56 -9.74 6.41 6.46
CA TYR A 56 -10.02 7.82 6.79
C TYR A 56 -11.41 8.02 7.39
N ASP A 57 -12.36 7.16 7.02
CA ASP A 57 -13.75 7.24 7.47
C ASP A 57 -13.99 6.38 8.71
N ASP A 58 -13.41 5.18 8.75
CA ASP A 58 -13.52 4.23 9.86
C ASP A 58 -12.15 3.55 10.14
N PRO A 59 -11.27 4.21 10.92
CA PRO A 59 -9.95 3.67 11.23
C PRO A 59 -10.01 2.39 12.07
N ASP A 60 -11.11 2.10 12.75
CA ASP A 60 -11.27 0.87 13.55
C ASP A 60 -11.54 -0.33 12.64
N SER A 61 -12.46 -0.20 11.70
CA SER A 61 -12.68 -1.22 10.66
C SER A 61 -11.44 -1.41 9.80
N ALA A 62 -10.74 -0.33 9.42
CA ALA A 62 -9.49 -0.43 8.66
C ALA A 62 -8.41 -1.21 9.43
N HIS A 63 -8.35 -1.08 10.76
CA HIS A 63 -7.42 -1.84 11.59
C HIS A 63 -7.69 -3.35 11.54
N VAL A 64 -8.96 -3.75 11.66
CA VAL A 64 -9.36 -5.17 11.56
C VAL A 64 -9.03 -5.74 10.17
N LEU A 65 -9.20 -4.96 9.12
CA LEU A 65 -8.85 -5.36 7.75
C LEU A 65 -7.34 -5.46 7.54
N ALA A 66 -6.55 -4.57 8.16
CA ALA A 66 -5.10 -4.64 8.15
C ALA A 66 -4.57 -5.87 8.91
N ASP A 67 -5.21 -6.25 10.03
CA ASP A 67 -4.93 -7.50 10.75
C ASP A 67 -5.16 -8.73 9.86
N GLU A 68 -6.28 -8.73 9.13
CA GLU A 68 -6.60 -9.81 8.21
C GLU A 68 -5.59 -9.90 7.05
N LEU A 69 -5.16 -8.75 6.49
CA LEU A 69 -4.11 -8.69 5.49
C LEU A 69 -2.80 -9.25 6.02
N MET A 70 -2.37 -8.81 7.21
CA MET A 70 -1.13 -9.29 7.84
C MET A 70 -1.18 -10.80 8.08
N ARG A 71 -2.30 -11.31 8.58
CA ARG A 71 -2.52 -12.73 8.86
C ARG A 71 -2.40 -13.57 7.59
N GLN A 72 -3.08 -13.18 6.50
CA GLN A 72 -3.02 -13.90 5.23
C GLN A 72 -1.63 -13.79 4.58
N ALA A 73 -1.04 -12.59 4.54
CA ALA A 73 0.29 -12.36 3.98
C ALA A 73 1.35 -13.21 4.70
N SER A 74 1.29 -13.27 6.04
CA SER A 74 2.19 -14.10 6.85
C SER A 74 2.03 -15.59 6.56
N ALA A 75 0.79 -16.06 6.40
CA ALA A 75 0.50 -17.45 6.06
C ALA A 75 1.02 -17.83 4.66
N GLN A 76 1.05 -16.88 3.73
CA GLN A 76 1.59 -17.06 2.38
C GLN A 76 3.09 -16.74 2.28
N GLN A 77 3.71 -16.27 3.36
CA GLN A 77 5.09 -15.76 3.39
C GLN A 77 5.34 -14.64 2.36
N ASP A 78 4.30 -13.87 2.02
CA ASP A 78 4.38 -12.76 1.08
C ASP A 78 4.92 -11.51 1.79
N THR A 79 6.23 -11.32 1.70
CA THR A 79 6.93 -10.18 2.31
C THR A 79 6.47 -8.82 1.77
N ILE A 80 5.97 -8.75 0.53
CA ILE A 80 5.45 -7.51 -0.06
C ILE A 80 4.09 -7.18 0.55
N ALA A 81 3.20 -8.17 0.68
CA ALA A 81 1.91 -7.98 1.32
C ALA A 81 2.05 -7.69 2.84
N MET A 82 3.02 -8.30 3.51
CA MET A 82 3.37 -7.93 4.91
C MET A 82 3.84 -6.48 5.02
N ALA A 83 4.62 -5.99 4.04
CA ALA A 83 5.04 -4.59 4.00
C ALA A 83 3.85 -3.64 3.80
N LEU A 84 2.89 -4.02 2.94
CA LEU A 84 1.65 -3.27 2.75
C LEU A 84 0.82 -3.19 4.04
N ALA A 85 0.64 -4.30 4.76
CA ALA A 85 -0.05 -4.30 6.04
C ALA A 85 0.64 -3.38 7.08
N HIS A 86 1.97 -3.39 7.14
CA HIS A 86 2.71 -2.44 7.99
C HIS A 86 2.50 -0.99 7.57
N ARG A 87 2.46 -0.70 6.28
CA ARG A 87 2.13 0.66 5.80
C ARG A 87 0.71 1.06 6.21
N ASP A 88 -0.25 0.14 6.15
CA ASP A 88 -1.64 0.40 6.51
C ASP A 88 -1.78 0.70 8.00
N TYR A 89 -1.17 -0.11 8.87
CA TYR A 89 -1.10 0.19 10.31
C TYR A 89 -0.48 1.56 10.58
N GLY A 90 0.57 1.93 9.84
CA GLY A 90 1.21 3.23 9.97
C GLY A 90 0.23 4.38 9.67
N THR A 91 -0.54 4.23 8.59
CA THR A 91 -1.53 5.23 8.18
C THR A 91 -2.70 5.30 9.16
N ILE A 92 -3.21 4.17 9.62
CA ILE A 92 -4.28 4.09 10.63
C ILE A 92 -3.83 4.75 11.95
N ALA A 93 -2.61 4.47 12.42
CA ALA A 93 -2.04 5.09 13.61
C ALA A 93 -1.88 6.61 13.43
N ASN A 94 -1.42 7.05 12.26
CA ASN A 94 -1.30 8.47 11.93
C ASN A 94 -2.68 9.17 11.91
N THR A 95 -3.71 8.54 11.34
CA THR A 95 -5.10 9.04 11.40
C THR A 95 -5.58 9.20 12.83
N ARG A 96 -5.23 8.26 13.72
CA ARG A 96 -5.50 8.32 15.17
C ARG A 96 -4.58 9.29 15.94
N ARG A 97 -3.68 10.00 15.25
CA ARG A 97 -2.65 10.89 15.83
C ARG A 97 -1.62 10.19 16.73
N ASP A 98 -1.52 8.86 16.66
CA ASP A 98 -0.43 8.11 17.27
C ASP A 98 0.78 8.07 16.32
N ASN A 99 1.50 9.19 16.29
CA ASN A 99 2.67 9.36 15.42
C ASN A 99 3.80 8.38 15.79
N HIS A 100 3.89 7.96 17.05
CA HIS A 100 4.93 7.04 17.50
C HIS A 100 4.70 5.65 16.92
N ALA A 101 3.48 5.11 17.07
CA ALA A 101 3.12 3.84 16.45
C ALA A 101 3.23 3.94 14.92
N ALA A 102 2.80 5.06 14.31
CA ALA A 102 2.88 5.26 12.87
C ALA A 102 4.33 5.10 12.34
N ILE A 103 5.29 5.78 12.97
CA ILE A 103 6.71 5.72 12.60
C ILE A 103 7.25 4.29 12.71
N GLU A 104 6.91 3.57 13.79
CA GLU A 104 7.36 2.19 13.98
C GLU A 104 6.85 1.27 12.86
N HIS A 105 5.57 1.38 12.52
CA HIS A 105 4.97 0.59 11.45
C HIS A 105 5.55 0.93 10.08
N TYR A 106 5.77 2.22 9.76
CA TYR A 106 6.42 2.60 8.51
C TYR A 106 7.86 2.11 8.40
N ARG A 107 8.63 2.10 9.50
CA ARG A 107 9.99 1.54 9.52
C ARG A 107 9.99 0.04 9.18
N ARG A 108 9.05 -0.72 9.73
CA ARG A 108 8.89 -2.15 9.42
C ARG A 108 8.52 -2.38 7.96
N ALA A 109 7.62 -1.58 7.40
CA ALA A 109 7.27 -1.64 5.98
C ALA A 109 8.50 -1.40 5.08
N ILE A 110 9.29 -0.36 5.37
CA ILE A 110 10.52 -0.04 4.63
C ILE A 110 11.53 -1.19 4.70
N ALA A 111 11.72 -1.78 5.89
CA ALA A 111 12.64 -2.90 6.07
C ALA A 111 12.23 -4.11 5.21
N LEU A 112 10.94 -4.46 5.19
CA LEU A 112 10.41 -5.55 4.37
C LEU A 112 10.52 -5.27 2.86
N TYR A 113 10.29 -4.03 2.44
CA TYR A 113 10.50 -3.65 1.04
C TYR A 113 11.96 -3.79 0.63
N ALA A 114 12.90 -3.36 1.48
CA ALA A 114 14.33 -3.49 1.21
C ALA A 114 14.74 -4.95 1.01
N THR A 115 14.26 -5.88 1.84
CA THR A 115 14.55 -7.31 1.69
C THR A 115 13.94 -7.89 0.40
N SER A 116 12.73 -7.46 0.02
CA SER A 116 12.04 -7.96 -1.17
C SER A 116 12.71 -7.53 -2.51
N VAL A 117 13.42 -6.39 -2.51
CA VAL A 117 14.17 -5.91 -3.67
C VAL A 117 15.50 -6.65 -3.82
N GLY A 118 16.20 -6.90 -2.70
CA GLY A 118 17.46 -7.66 -2.69
C GLY A 118 17.32 -9.07 -3.28
N HIS A 119 16.26 -9.80 -2.89
CA HIS A 119 15.98 -11.13 -3.45
C HIS A 119 15.72 -11.11 -4.97
N ARG A 120 15.13 -10.04 -5.51
CA ARG A 120 14.89 -9.91 -6.95
C ARG A 120 16.16 -9.58 -7.72
N SER A 121 17.08 -8.79 -7.16
CA SER A 121 18.37 -8.52 -7.81
C SER A 121 19.27 -9.76 -7.83
N ASP A 122 19.25 -10.57 -6.77
CA ASP A 122 20.08 -11.77 -6.65
C ASP A 122 19.61 -12.89 -7.58
N ALA A 123 18.29 -13.09 -7.70
CA ALA A 123 17.72 -14.00 -8.68
C ALA A 123 18.05 -13.60 -10.14
N ARG A 124 18.25 -12.30 -10.40
CA ARG A 124 18.58 -11.78 -11.73
C ARG A 124 20.09 -11.86 -12.05
N HIS A 125 20.97 -11.87 -11.04
CA HIS A 125 22.42 -12.02 -11.23
C HIS A 125 22.91 -13.48 -11.18
N GLY A 126 22.14 -14.40 -10.60
CA GLY A 126 22.49 -15.83 -10.54
C GLY A 126 22.30 -16.64 -11.84
N GLY A 127 21.68 -16.06 -12.87
CA GLY A 127 21.32 -16.76 -14.11
C GLY A 127 22.35 -16.73 -15.26
N HIS A 128 23.47 -16.02 -15.11
CA HIS A 128 24.44 -15.78 -16.20
C HIS A 128 25.86 -16.32 -15.96
N HIS A 129 26.02 -17.35 -15.12
CA HIS A 129 27.32 -18.02 -14.91
C HIS A 129 27.35 -19.52 -15.27
N ALA A 130 26.68 -19.90 -16.35
CA ALA A 130 27.02 -21.10 -17.10
C ALA A 130 27.27 -20.73 -18.57
N GLN A 131 28.53 -20.93 -19.00
CA GLN A 131 29.05 -20.77 -20.36
C GLN A 131 29.17 -19.33 -20.89
N HIS A 132 30.31 -18.69 -20.60
CA HIS A 132 31.40 -18.60 -21.58
C HIS A 132 32.55 -17.77 -21.00
N GLY A 133 33.76 -18.34 -21.00
CA GLY A 133 34.96 -17.59 -20.72
C GLY A 133 35.16 -16.48 -21.75
N ARG A 134 35.20 -15.23 -21.27
CA ARG A 134 36.03 -14.13 -21.77
C ARG A 134 35.86 -12.90 -20.87
N HIS A 135 36.96 -12.47 -20.23
CA HIS A 135 37.16 -11.09 -19.78
C HIS A 135 36.91 -10.13 -20.97
N PRO A 136 36.50 -8.84 -20.80
CA PRO A 136 37.16 -7.92 -19.86
C PRO A 136 36.37 -6.69 -19.29
N HIS A 137 37.06 -5.97 -18.40
CA HIS A 137 36.97 -4.56 -17.97
C HIS A 137 35.78 -4.05 -17.13
N ALA A 138 36.14 -3.53 -15.94
CA ALA A 138 35.29 -2.80 -15.00
C ALA A 138 35.24 -1.29 -15.34
N PRO A 139 34.11 -0.60 -15.12
CA PRO A 139 34.08 0.86 -14.97
C PRO A 139 34.05 1.29 -13.49
N GLY A 140 34.81 2.34 -13.18
CA GLY A 140 35.08 2.88 -11.84
C GLY A 140 33.95 3.70 -11.18
N PRO A 141 34.26 4.41 -10.07
CA PRO A 141 33.27 4.99 -9.15
C PRO A 141 32.78 6.37 -9.63
N GLY A 142 31.45 6.56 -9.73
CA GLY A 142 30.88 7.87 -10.08
C GLY A 142 29.40 7.95 -10.43
N TRP A 143 28.52 7.08 -9.89
CA TRP A 143 27.09 7.11 -10.24
C TRP A 143 26.26 7.79 -9.15
N THR A 144 25.56 8.87 -9.50
CA THR A 144 24.48 9.48 -8.69
C THR A 144 23.17 9.39 -9.45
N LEU A 145 22.15 8.78 -8.82
CA LEU A 145 20.79 8.69 -9.36
C LEU A 145 20.01 9.97 -9.04
N ARG A 146 19.27 10.51 -10.01
CA ARG A 146 18.38 11.65 -9.82
C ARG A 146 16.96 11.30 -10.29
N CYS A 147 15.97 11.54 -9.43
CA CYS A 147 14.56 11.34 -9.77
C CYS A 147 13.99 12.58 -10.48
N HIS A 148 13.17 12.36 -11.50
CA HIS A 148 12.32 13.40 -12.10
C HIS A 148 10.92 12.86 -12.30
N CYS A 149 9.90 13.60 -11.84
CA CYS A 149 8.50 13.28 -12.06
C CYS A 149 7.94 14.24 -13.11
N ILE A 150 7.59 13.72 -14.30
CA ILE A 150 6.68 14.39 -15.22
C ILE A 150 5.66 13.36 -15.73
N GLY A 151 4.49 13.34 -15.08
CA GLY A 151 3.20 12.94 -15.68
C GLY A 151 2.98 11.52 -16.20
N GLY A 152 3.71 10.49 -15.72
CA GLY A 152 3.50 9.09 -16.13
C GLY A 152 4.24 8.08 -15.25
N PRO A 153 4.11 6.75 -15.51
CA PRO A 153 4.71 5.72 -14.66
C PRO A 153 6.24 5.83 -14.63
N TRP A 154 6.82 5.53 -13.47
CA TRP A 154 8.24 5.63 -13.17
C TRP A 154 9.12 4.96 -14.24
N ARG A 155 9.88 5.77 -14.99
CA ARG A 155 10.92 5.30 -15.91
C ARG A 155 12.29 5.65 -15.36
N TRP A 156 13.16 4.64 -15.29
CA TRP A 156 14.59 4.82 -15.05
C TRP A 156 15.27 5.08 -16.39
N THR A 157 15.96 6.21 -16.52
CA THR A 157 16.83 6.47 -17.67
C THR A 157 18.25 6.72 -17.19
N ASN A 158 19.22 6.11 -17.86
CA ASN A 158 20.63 6.42 -17.66
C ASN A 158 20.91 7.81 -18.25
N VAL A 159 21.41 8.72 -17.43
CA VAL A 159 21.95 10.00 -17.90
C VAL A 159 23.47 9.86 -17.88
N SER A 160 24.09 9.81 -19.05
CA SER A 160 25.54 9.91 -19.18
C SER A 160 25.98 11.27 -18.65
N ALA A 161 27.03 11.31 -17.82
CA ALA A 161 27.65 12.56 -17.40
C ALA A 161 28.20 13.29 -18.63
N THR A 162 27.52 14.35 -19.07
CA THR A 162 28.18 15.38 -19.88
C THR A 162 29.16 16.10 -18.96
N THR A 163 30.44 15.85 -19.18
CA THR A 163 31.53 16.71 -18.74
C THR A 163 31.22 18.14 -19.19
N MET A 164 31.00 19.02 -18.22
CA MET A 164 31.14 20.47 -18.42
C MET A 164 32.64 20.77 -18.33
N ASP A 165 33.21 21.27 -19.42
CA ASP A 165 34.50 21.97 -19.42
C ASP A 165 34.38 23.32 -18.69
#